data_AF-A0A0L1IG04-F1
#
_entry.id   AF-A0A0L1IG04-F1
#
_cell.length_a   1.000
_cell.length_b   1.000
_cell.length_c   1.000
_cell.angle_alpha   90.00
_cell.angle_beta   90.00
_cell.angle_gamma   90.00
#
_symmetry.space_group_name_H-M   'P 1'
#
loop_
_entity.id
_entity.type
_entity.pdbx_description
1 polymer ?
#
loop_
_entity_poly.entity_id
_entity_poly.type
_entity_poly.pdbx_seq_one_letter_code
_entity_poly.pdbx_strand_id
1 'polypeptide(L)'
;MKIFSLLIYNRNIYKIMSLKIFKVKKAIGILVLIHGLNSHFRLQYLKHNADIISNDKAVLINSDEYYIYKDSWIERLNNEGYSVYGLDLQSHGKSDGWQNLRGNVNYFDDLVYDVIQYINKINSSVIKEREDPKEYSYSDYNYNFKNKMPNIVRSPLYIMGLSMGGNIALRVLELIGKSKEVNDNLNVKGCISLAGMISIDENASKIPFKFKYFFIPLSRYVAYFFPTFRPSPNLNFEKFPYINDIINFDKNRYDKWITMRFAHQLIEATRNLRDDMKYIPKDIPVLFIHSKDDCACYYEGVEIFFNKLGINNKELHTIYDMDHLLTMEPGNERVLDKVITWIKGLGRK
;
A
#
# COMPACT_ATOMS: atom_id res chain seq x y z
N MET A 1 -23.17 6.71 7.50
CA MET A 1 -21.96 7.22 6.81
C MET A 1 -21.79 6.48 5.48
N LYS A 2 -21.59 7.16 4.34
CA LYS A 2 -21.48 6.50 3.02
C LYS A 2 -20.02 6.27 2.64
N ILE A 3 -19.51 5.07 2.92
CA ILE A 3 -18.34 4.52 2.23
C ILE A 3 -18.80 4.15 0.82
N PHE A 4 -18.23 4.77 -0.21
CA PHE A 4 -18.54 4.41 -1.59
C PHE A 4 -17.58 3.31 -2.03
N SER A 5 -18.08 2.08 -2.03
CA SER A 5 -17.41 0.96 -2.68
C SER A 5 -17.74 0.96 -4.16
N LEU A 6 -16.71 0.93 -5.01
CA LEU A 6 -16.85 0.73 -6.44
C LEU A 6 -16.09 -0.54 -6.82
N LEU A 7 -16.76 -1.46 -7.50
CA LEU A 7 -16.10 -2.61 -8.10
C LEU A 7 -15.46 -2.18 -9.42
N ILE A 8 -14.17 -2.49 -9.56
CA ILE A 8 -13.37 -2.17 -10.73
C ILE A 8 -12.89 -3.48 -11.33
N TYR A 9 -13.09 -3.68 -12.63
CA TYR A 9 -12.38 -4.73 -13.35
C TYR A 9 -10.95 -4.27 -13.66
N ASN A 10 -9.98 -5.06 -13.22
CA ASN A 10 -8.59 -4.82 -13.57
C ASN A 10 -8.25 -5.33 -14.99
N ARG A 11 -6.99 -5.17 -15.39
CA ARG A 11 -6.52 -5.62 -16.72
C ARG A 11 -6.68 -7.13 -16.96
N ASN A 12 -6.75 -7.90 -15.88
CA ASN A 12 -6.93 -9.35 -15.88
C ASN A 12 -8.41 -9.75 -15.62
N ILE A 13 -9.34 -8.79 -15.67
CA ILE A 13 -10.79 -8.96 -15.50
C ILE A 13 -11.18 -9.43 -14.08
N TYR A 14 -10.32 -9.20 -13.08
CA TYR A 14 -10.67 -9.42 -11.67
C TYR A 14 -11.47 -8.27 -11.11
N LYS A 15 -12.49 -8.58 -10.30
CA LYS A 15 -13.22 -7.57 -9.53
C LYS A 15 -12.35 -7.12 -8.36
N ILE A 16 -11.87 -5.90 -8.45
CA ILE A 16 -11.12 -5.21 -7.42
C ILE A 16 -12.07 -4.32 -6.65
N MET A 17 -12.17 -4.56 -5.35
CA MET A 17 -12.88 -3.69 -4.42
C MET A 17 -12.08 -2.40 -4.26
N SER A 18 -12.59 -1.32 -4.81
CA SER A 18 -12.05 0.02 -4.59
C SER A 18 -12.93 0.81 -3.66
N LEU A 19 -12.31 1.63 -2.82
CA LEU A 19 -12.97 2.35 -1.75
C LEU A 19 -12.64 3.83 -1.88
N LYS A 20 -13.68 4.62 -2.11
CA LYS A 20 -13.66 6.08 -2.03
C LYS A 20 -14.25 6.46 -0.68
N ILE A 21 -13.39 6.81 0.28
CA ILE A 21 -13.82 7.18 1.62
C ILE A 21 -13.70 8.70 1.76
N PHE A 22 -14.87 9.34 1.66
CA PHE A 22 -15.13 10.77 1.80
C PHE A 22 -14.38 11.69 0.82
N LYS A 23 -15.15 12.38 -0.03
CA LYS A 23 -14.64 13.43 -0.91
C LYS A 23 -14.70 14.76 -0.17
N VAL A 24 -13.55 15.31 0.18
CA VAL A 24 -13.47 16.69 0.68
C VAL A 24 -13.89 17.63 -0.44
N LYS A 25 -14.84 18.53 -0.18
CA LYS A 25 -15.23 19.58 -1.14
C LYS A 25 -14.01 20.51 -1.33
N LYS A 26 -13.55 20.67 -2.58
CA LYS A 26 -12.32 21.40 -2.94
C LYS A 26 -11.05 20.82 -2.29
N ALA A 27 -10.84 19.52 -2.41
CA ALA A 27 -9.65 18.86 -1.89
C ALA A 27 -8.34 19.49 -2.41
N ILE A 28 -7.37 19.67 -1.52
CA ILE A 28 -6.05 20.23 -1.84
C ILE A 28 -5.11 19.19 -2.49
N GLY A 29 -5.46 17.90 -2.37
CA GLY A 29 -4.72 16.80 -2.97
C GLY A 29 -5.46 15.47 -2.81
N ILE A 30 -4.90 14.44 -3.46
CA ILE A 30 -5.37 13.05 -3.44
C ILE A 30 -4.34 12.23 -2.69
N LEU A 31 -4.79 11.37 -1.77
CA LEU A 31 -3.99 10.38 -1.07
C LEU A 31 -4.48 8.98 -1.45
N VAL A 32 -3.59 8.16 -2.01
CA VAL A 32 -3.87 6.75 -2.30
C VAL A 32 -3.11 5.90 -1.29
N LEU A 33 -3.85 5.20 -0.41
CA LEU A 33 -3.27 4.35 0.62
C LEU A 33 -3.34 2.88 0.19
N ILE A 34 -2.21 2.19 0.30
CA ILE A 34 -2.02 0.82 -0.17
C ILE A 34 -1.77 -0.07 1.04
N HIS A 35 -2.54 -1.15 1.15
CA HIS A 35 -2.48 -2.02 2.31
C HIS A 35 -1.36 -3.08 2.20
N GLY A 36 -1.01 -3.70 3.33
CA GLY A 36 0.02 -4.74 3.44
C GLY A 36 -0.51 -6.16 3.15
N LEU A 37 0.40 -7.13 3.22
CA LEU A 37 0.10 -8.55 2.99
C LEU A 37 -0.94 -9.09 3.99
N ASN A 38 -1.83 -9.98 3.55
CA ASN A 38 -2.86 -10.61 4.39
C ASN A 38 -3.70 -9.62 5.22
N SER A 39 -3.87 -8.40 4.71
CA SER A 39 -4.74 -7.35 5.25
C SER A 39 -5.69 -6.84 4.15
N HIS A 40 -6.35 -5.71 4.37
CA HIS A 40 -7.09 -4.97 3.36
C HIS A 40 -7.27 -3.50 3.77
N PHE A 41 -7.75 -2.63 2.87
CA PHE A 41 -7.70 -1.18 3.07
C PHE A 41 -8.41 -0.71 4.35
N ARG A 42 -9.63 -1.18 4.58
CA ARG A 42 -10.43 -0.82 5.77
C ARG A 42 -9.80 -1.30 7.08
N LEU A 43 -9.28 -2.52 7.12
CA LEU A 43 -8.63 -3.04 8.32
C LEU A 43 -7.40 -2.21 8.68
N GLN A 44 -6.71 -1.65 7.71
CA GLN A 44 -5.43 -1.00 7.95
C GLN A 44 -5.51 0.47 8.33
N TYR A 45 -6.50 1.19 7.81
CA TYR A 45 -6.55 2.66 7.91
C TYR A 45 -7.81 3.21 8.59
N LEU A 46 -8.83 2.37 8.85
CA LEU A 46 -9.96 2.75 9.70
C LEU A 46 -9.72 2.28 11.14
N LYS A 47 -10.40 2.94 12.08
CA LYS A 47 -10.44 2.51 13.47
C LYS A 47 -11.29 1.25 13.60
N HIS A 48 -10.98 0.38 14.55
CA HIS A 48 -11.70 -0.88 14.77
C HIS A 48 -12.71 -0.73 15.89
N ASN A 49 -13.86 -1.40 15.75
CA ASN A 49 -14.90 -1.46 16.78
C ASN A 49 -14.56 -2.51 17.84
N ALA A 50 -13.43 -2.29 18.50
CA ALA A 50 -12.86 -3.12 19.54
C ALA A 50 -12.19 -2.23 20.60
N ASP A 51 -12.33 -2.61 21.87
CA ASP A 51 -11.67 -1.94 22.98
C ASP A 51 -10.34 -2.63 23.29
N ILE A 52 -9.26 -1.84 23.35
CA ILE A 52 -7.94 -2.31 23.80
C ILE A 52 -7.92 -2.20 25.32
N ILE A 53 -8.03 -3.33 26.02
CA ILE A 53 -8.13 -3.37 27.48
C ILE A 53 -6.73 -3.42 28.12
N SER A 54 -5.77 -4.04 27.45
CA SER A 54 -4.36 -4.12 27.84
C SER A 54 -3.49 -4.35 26.61
N ASN A 55 -2.16 -4.37 26.81
CA ASN A 55 -1.22 -4.73 25.75
C ASN A 55 -1.51 -6.12 25.14
N ASP A 56 -2.03 -7.03 25.96
CA ASP A 56 -2.19 -8.44 25.58
C ASP A 56 -3.58 -8.76 25.05
N LYS A 57 -4.53 -7.81 25.11
CA LYS A 57 -5.93 -8.11 24.86
C LYS A 57 -6.72 -6.95 24.27
N ALA A 58 -7.37 -7.23 23.13
CA ALA A 58 -8.49 -6.45 22.64
C ALA A 58 -9.81 -7.23 22.77
N VAL A 59 -10.91 -6.52 22.96
CA VAL A 59 -12.26 -7.09 23.03
C VAL A 59 -13.11 -6.51 21.92
N LEU A 60 -13.64 -7.38 21.07
CA LEU A 60 -14.57 -7.00 20.01
C LEU A 60 -15.86 -6.42 20.61
N ILE A 61 -16.22 -5.20 20.19
CA ILE A 61 -17.47 -4.55 20.62
C ILE A 61 -18.60 -4.92 19.65
N ASN A 62 -18.35 -4.71 18.34
CA ASN A 62 -19.35 -5.01 17.31
C ASN A 62 -18.67 -5.48 16.01
N SER A 63 -18.96 -6.72 15.63
CA SER A 63 -18.40 -7.36 14.44
C SER A 63 -19.04 -6.95 13.11
N ASP A 64 -20.27 -6.42 13.15
CA ASP A 64 -21.02 -6.04 11.94
C ASP A 64 -20.68 -4.61 11.51
N GLU A 65 -20.40 -3.75 12.49
CA GLU A 65 -19.89 -2.38 12.30
C GLU A 65 -18.41 -2.29 12.66
N TYR A 66 -17.61 -3.25 12.19
CA TYR A 66 -16.23 -3.40 12.66
C TYR A 66 -15.30 -2.22 12.29
N TYR A 67 -15.56 -1.53 11.19
CA TYR A 67 -14.70 -0.43 10.73
C TYR A 67 -15.35 0.93 10.99
N ILE A 68 -14.67 1.75 11.77
CA ILE A 68 -15.10 3.07 12.23
C ILE A 68 -14.25 4.14 11.54
N TYR A 69 -14.92 5.14 10.94
CA TYR A 69 -14.26 6.29 10.34
C TYR A 69 -13.88 7.35 11.37
N LYS A 70 -14.75 7.56 12.36
CA LYS A 70 -14.49 8.52 13.43
C LYS A 70 -13.19 8.16 14.16
N ASP A 71 -12.35 9.16 14.37
CA ASP A 71 -11.01 9.06 14.98
C ASP A 71 -10.08 8.09 14.22
N SER A 72 -10.27 7.92 12.91
CA SER A 72 -9.37 7.14 12.06
C SER A 72 -8.36 8.01 11.32
N TRP A 73 -7.29 7.38 10.82
CA TRP A 73 -6.34 8.04 9.92
C TRP A 73 -7.04 8.67 8.72
N ILE A 74 -8.04 7.99 8.16
CA ILE A 74 -8.77 8.49 6.99
C ILE A 74 -9.53 9.78 7.33
N GLU A 75 -10.26 9.82 8.46
CA GLU A 75 -10.95 11.03 8.90
C GLU A 75 -9.97 12.17 9.14
N ARG A 76 -8.84 11.88 9.81
CA ARG A 76 -7.84 12.90 10.08
C ARG A 76 -7.25 13.47 8.79
N LEU A 77 -6.89 12.63 7.82
CA LEU A 77 -6.43 13.08 6.50
C LEU A 77 -7.49 13.88 5.74
N ASN A 78 -8.77 13.51 5.85
CA ASN A 78 -9.86 14.29 5.27
C ASN A 78 -10.01 15.66 5.93
N ASN A 79 -9.87 15.75 7.25
CA ASN A 79 -9.89 17.01 7.98
C ASN A 79 -8.73 17.94 7.61
N GLU A 80 -7.59 17.36 7.20
CA GLU A 80 -6.46 18.11 6.62
C GLU A 80 -6.67 18.54 5.15
N GLY A 81 -7.82 18.23 4.55
CA GLY A 81 -8.21 18.71 3.23
C GLY A 81 -7.96 17.73 2.07
N TYR A 82 -7.48 16.51 2.35
CA TYR A 82 -7.18 15.52 1.32
C TYR A 82 -8.36 14.60 1.03
N SER A 83 -8.55 14.23 -0.24
CA SER A 83 -9.44 13.11 -0.57
C SER A 83 -8.64 11.81 -0.52
N VAL A 84 -9.12 10.85 0.27
CA VAL A 84 -8.43 9.58 0.53
C VAL A 84 -9.09 8.46 -0.26
N TYR A 85 -8.26 7.66 -0.91
CA TYR A 85 -8.66 6.53 -1.73
C TYR A 85 -7.82 5.31 -1.38
N GLY A 86 -8.37 4.13 -1.64
CA GLY A 86 -7.60 2.90 -1.64
C GLY A 86 -8.38 1.75 -2.25
N LEU A 87 -7.75 0.60 -2.28
CA LEU A 87 -8.34 -0.62 -2.82
C LEU A 87 -7.91 -1.82 -1.98
N ASP A 88 -8.73 -2.85 -1.99
CA ASP A 88 -8.28 -4.17 -1.58
C ASP A 88 -7.50 -4.76 -2.76
N LEU A 89 -6.22 -5.07 -2.57
CA LEU A 89 -5.34 -5.70 -3.57
C LEU A 89 -5.89 -7.06 -3.99
N GLN A 90 -5.48 -7.55 -5.17
CA GLN A 90 -5.88 -8.88 -5.64
C GLN A 90 -5.68 -9.93 -4.55
N SER A 91 -6.66 -10.82 -4.42
CA SER A 91 -6.65 -11.94 -3.48
C SER A 91 -6.73 -11.54 -2.00
N HIS A 92 -7.04 -10.28 -1.70
CA HIS A 92 -7.20 -9.72 -0.35
C HIS A 92 -8.57 -9.06 -0.17
N GLY A 93 -8.96 -8.83 1.09
CA GLY A 93 -10.22 -8.14 1.45
C GLY A 93 -11.43 -8.66 0.66
N LYS A 94 -12.11 -7.78 -0.07
CA LYS A 94 -13.25 -8.14 -0.92
C LYS A 94 -12.91 -8.23 -2.42
N SER A 95 -11.63 -8.27 -2.77
CA SER A 95 -11.19 -8.41 -4.17
C SER A 95 -11.03 -9.86 -4.60
N ASP A 96 -11.32 -10.10 -5.86
CA ASP A 96 -10.99 -11.34 -6.57
C ASP A 96 -9.48 -11.49 -6.71
N GLY A 97 -9.05 -12.68 -7.12
CA GLY A 97 -7.64 -13.05 -7.17
C GLY A 97 -7.30 -14.02 -8.30
N TRP A 98 -6.01 -14.11 -8.61
CA TRP A 98 -5.50 -15.07 -9.59
C TRP A 98 -5.93 -16.50 -9.23
N GLN A 99 -6.57 -17.18 -10.21
CA GLN A 99 -7.16 -18.52 -10.05
C GLN A 99 -8.19 -18.64 -8.92
N ASN A 100 -8.85 -17.53 -8.54
CA ASN A 100 -9.80 -17.49 -7.43
C ASN A 100 -9.20 -17.97 -6.09
N LEU A 101 -7.89 -17.78 -5.91
CA LEU A 101 -7.17 -18.14 -4.69
C LEU A 101 -6.84 -16.90 -3.86
N ARG A 102 -7.18 -16.94 -2.56
CA ARG A 102 -6.82 -15.90 -1.58
C ARG A 102 -5.32 -15.91 -1.29
N GLY A 103 -4.69 -14.76 -1.02
CA GLY A 103 -3.25 -14.68 -0.79
C GLY A 103 -2.43 -15.39 -1.89
N ASN A 104 -2.75 -15.13 -3.15
CA ASN A 104 -2.10 -15.67 -4.34
C ASN A 104 -2.01 -14.59 -5.43
N VAL A 105 -1.00 -14.63 -6.28
CA VAL A 105 -0.87 -13.73 -7.45
C VAL A 105 -0.25 -14.48 -8.61
N ASN A 106 -0.43 -13.98 -9.85
CA ASN A 106 0.34 -14.50 -10.98
C ASN A 106 1.75 -13.89 -10.96
N TYR A 107 1.82 -12.56 -11.04
CA TYR A 107 3.02 -11.76 -10.86
C TYR A 107 2.82 -10.67 -9.81
N PHE A 108 3.87 -10.29 -9.09
CA PHE A 108 3.77 -9.20 -8.11
C PHE A 108 3.35 -7.88 -8.76
N ASP A 109 3.91 -7.57 -9.93
CA ASP A 109 3.61 -6.33 -10.66
C ASP A 109 2.12 -6.23 -11.06
N ASP A 110 1.35 -7.34 -11.11
CA ASP A 110 -0.11 -7.25 -11.30
C ASP A 110 -0.78 -6.39 -10.22
N LEU A 111 -0.29 -6.45 -8.96
CA LEU A 111 -0.78 -5.60 -7.87
C LEU A 111 -0.46 -4.12 -8.13
N VAL A 112 0.71 -3.84 -8.69
CA VAL A 112 1.19 -2.49 -8.98
C VAL A 112 0.40 -1.88 -10.14
N TYR A 113 0.15 -2.66 -11.19
CA TYR A 113 -0.67 -2.22 -12.32
C TYR A 113 -2.12 -1.95 -11.93
N ASP A 114 -2.68 -2.68 -10.97
CA ASP A 114 -4.01 -2.39 -10.43
C ASP A 114 -4.04 -1.05 -9.69
N VAL A 115 -3.02 -0.75 -8.89
CA VAL A 115 -2.88 0.55 -8.22
C VAL A 115 -2.77 1.67 -9.26
N ILE A 116 -1.92 1.52 -10.28
CA ILE A 116 -1.76 2.50 -11.36
C ILE A 116 -3.09 2.70 -12.11
N GLN A 117 -3.79 1.62 -12.46
CA GLN A 117 -5.08 1.69 -13.12
C GLN A 117 -6.10 2.44 -12.25
N TYR A 118 -6.11 2.18 -10.95
CA TYR A 118 -7.02 2.85 -10.02
C TYR A 118 -6.70 4.34 -9.88
N ILE A 119 -5.42 4.71 -9.76
CA ILE A 119 -4.98 6.11 -9.74
C ILE A 119 -5.46 6.85 -11.00
N ASN A 120 -5.32 6.22 -12.17
CA ASN A 120 -5.80 6.81 -13.43
C ASN A 120 -7.31 7.03 -13.41
N LYS A 121 -8.10 6.04 -12.95
CA LYS A 121 -9.56 6.18 -12.77
C LYS A 121 -9.92 7.32 -11.83
N ILE A 122 -9.22 7.44 -10.71
CA ILE A 122 -9.44 8.54 -9.75
C ILE A 122 -9.21 9.88 -10.45
N ASN A 123 -8.06 10.04 -11.11
CA ASN A 123 -7.73 11.28 -11.82
C ASN A 123 -8.78 11.64 -12.87
N SER A 124 -9.22 10.69 -13.70
CA SER A 124 -10.31 10.92 -14.65
C SER A 124 -11.59 11.39 -13.99
N SER A 125 -11.98 10.75 -12.86
CA SER A 125 -13.20 11.11 -12.14
C SER A 125 -13.11 12.52 -11.53
N VAL A 126 -11.95 12.89 -10.98
CA VAL A 126 -11.73 14.20 -10.37
C VAL A 126 -11.69 15.31 -11.42
N ILE A 127 -11.15 15.05 -12.62
CA ILE A 127 -11.17 15.99 -13.75
C ILE A 127 -12.61 16.20 -14.24
N LYS A 128 -13.37 15.12 -14.48
CA LYS A 128 -14.78 15.20 -14.90
C LYS A 128 -15.70 15.89 -13.89
N GLU A 129 -15.35 15.87 -12.60
CA GLU A 129 -16.11 16.60 -11.58
C GLU A 129 -15.79 18.11 -11.55
N ARG A 130 -14.70 18.55 -12.21
CA ARG A 130 -14.30 19.95 -12.34
C ARG A 130 -14.78 20.59 -13.63
N GLU A 131 -14.89 19.81 -14.69
CA GLU A 131 -15.38 20.23 -16.01
C GLU A 131 -16.86 19.83 -16.14
N ASP A 132 -17.69 20.68 -16.77
CA ASP A 132 -19.14 20.44 -16.88
C ASP A 132 -19.43 19.11 -17.62
N PRO A 133 -20.28 18.18 -17.13
CA PRO A 133 -20.21 16.74 -17.43
C PRO A 133 -20.67 16.28 -18.82
N LYS A 134 -20.72 17.15 -19.83
CA LYS A 134 -21.17 16.74 -21.16
C LYS A 134 -20.08 15.92 -21.86
N GLU A 135 -20.41 14.65 -22.05
CA GLU A 135 -19.67 13.58 -22.75
C GLU A 135 -18.56 12.85 -21.97
N TYR A 136 -18.19 11.69 -22.51
CA TYR A 136 -16.99 10.86 -22.23
C TYR A 136 -17.23 9.52 -21.53
N SER A 137 -17.30 8.49 -22.38
CA SER A 137 -17.10 7.06 -22.10
C SER A 137 -15.63 6.74 -21.75
N TYR A 138 -15.44 5.64 -21.01
CA TYR A 138 -14.16 5.16 -20.46
C TYR A 138 -13.19 4.61 -21.53
N SER A 139 -13.65 4.33 -22.75
CA SER A 139 -12.86 3.64 -23.80
C SER A 139 -11.91 4.53 -24.61
N ASP A 140 -12.10 5.86 -24.62
CA ASP A 140 -11.36 6.78 -25.51
C ASP A 140 -10.24 7.59 -24.80
N TYR A 141 -9.92 7.23 -23.55
CA TYR A 141 -9.12 8.08 -22.66
C TYR A 141 -7.65 8.29 -23.10
N ASN A 142 -7.07 7.34 -23.85
CA ASN A 142 -5.62 7.32 -24.08
C ASN A 142 -5.11 8.06 -25.33
N TYR A 143 -5.94 8.31 -26.35
CA TYR A 143 -5.44 8.92 -27.60
C TYR A 143 -6.04 10.31 -27.88
N ASN A 144 -7.35 10.49 -27.68
CA ASN A 144 -8.05 11.70 -28.11
C ASN A 144 -7.92 12.90 -27.16
N PHE A 145 -7.59 12.70 -25.88
CA PHE A 145 -7.41 13.80 -24.90
C PHE A 145 -6.03 14.46 -24.96
N LYS A 146 -5.00 13.74 -25.40
CA LYS A 146 -3.60 14.22 -25.44
C LYS A 146 -3.44 15.45 -26.36
N ASN A 147 -4.26 15.52 -27.41
CA ASN A 147 -4.22 16.59 -28.41
C ASN A 147 -5.26 17.69 -28.22
N LYS A 148 -6.23 17.54 -27.29
CA LYS A 148 -7.36 18.50 -27.15
C LYS A 148 -7.28 19.41 -25.93
N MET A 149 -6.56 19.08 -24.85
CA MET A 149 -6.55 19.93 -23.63
C MET A 149 -5.17 20.03 -22.95
N PRO A 150 -4.25 20.86 -23.47
CA PRO A 150 -2.93 21.08 -22.88
C PRO A 150 -2.92 21.78 -21.49
N ASN A 151 -4.07 22.23 -20.97
CA ASN A 151 -4.17 23.08 -19.76
C ASN A 151 -4.89 22.44 -18.56
N ILE A 152 -5.08 21.12 -18.49
CA ILE A 152 -5.77 20.48 -17.34
C ILE A 152 -4.84 20.47 -16.11
N VAL A 153 -5.18 21.28 -15.10
CA VAL A 153 -4.49 21.28 -13.80
C VAL A 153 -4.95 20.07 -12.98
N ARG A 154 -4.07 19.07 -12.85
CA ARG A 154 -4.33 17.86 -12.06
C ARG A 154 -4.03 18.07 -10.58
N SER A 155 -4.86 17.48 -9.72
CA SER A 155 -4.63 17.50 -8.28
C SER A 155 -3.27 16.90 -7.90
N PRO A 156 -2.56 17.47 -6.92
CA PRO A 156 -1.42 16.80 -6.29
C PRO A 156 -1.80 15.39 -5.82
N LEU A 157 -0.99 14.39 -6.16
CA LEU A 157 -1.18 12.99 -5.78
C LEU A 157 -0.06 12.54 -4.83
N TYR A 158 -0.45 11.96 -3.71
CA TYR A 158 0.44 11.33 -2.75
C TYR A 158 0.11 9.85 -2.63
N ILE A 159 1.14 9.00 -2.69
CA ILE A 159 0.98 7.55 -2.61
C ILE A 159 1.61 7.10 -1.30
N MET A 160 0.88 6.34 -0.49
CA MET A 160 1.37 5.82 0.78
C MET A 160 1.09 4.32 0.87
N GLY A 161 2.03 3.54 1.38
CA GLY A 161 1.78 2.12 1.64
C GLY A 161 2.53 1.58 2.83
N LEU A 162 1.92 0.61 3.52
CA LEU A 162 2.54 -0.12 4.64
C LEU A 162 3.03 -1.50 4.17
N SER A 163 4.22 -1.92 4.60
CA SER A 163 4.74 -3.28 4.35
C SER A 163 4.83 -3.59 2.84
N MET A 164 4.20 -4.67 2.38
CA MET A 164 4.04 -4.97 0.95
C MET A 164 3.47 -3.77 0.17
N GLY A 165 2.54 -3.01 0.77
CA GLY A 165 2.00 -1.79 0.16
C GLY A 165 3.05 -0.70 -0.02
N GLY A 166 4.04 -0.61 0.86
CA GLY A 166 5.18 0.31 0.72
C GLY A 166 6.10 -0.07 -0.44
N ASN A 167 6.32 -1.37 -0.67
CA ASN A 167 6.99 -1.86 -1.87
C ASN A 167 6.21 -1.45 -3.13
N ILE A 168 4.90 -1.71 -3.15
CA ILE A 168 4.04 -1.35 -4.28
C ILE A 168 4.10 0.16 -4.55
N ALA A 169 4.03 1.00 -3.51
CA ALA A 169 4.11 2.46 -3.66
C ALA A 169 5.42 2.92 -4.34
N LEU A 170 6.57 2.36 -3.95
CA LEU A 170 7.86 2.64 -4.58
C LEU A 170 7.94 2.06 -6.00
N ARG A 171 7.42 0.83 -6.20
CA ARG A 171 7.37 0.16 -7.49
C ARG A 171 6.51 0.92 -8.51
N VAL A 172 5.44 1.58 -8.07
CA VAL A 172 4.66 2.51 -8.91
C VAL A 172 5.57 3.62 -9.45
N LEU A 173 6.44 4.22 -8.62
CA LEU A 173 7.37 5.26 -9.08
C LEU A 173 8.35 4.73 -10.12
N GLU A 174 8.91 3.53 -9.91
CA GLU A 174 9.82 2.90 -10.87
C GLU A 174 9.14 2.68 -12.23
N LEU A 175 7.92 2.15 -12.24
CA LEU A 175 7.17 1.90 -13.48
C LEU A 175 6.79 3.19 -14.20
N ILE A 176 6.43 4.25 -13.45
CA ILE A 176 6.21 5.60 -13.97
C ILE A 176 7.49 6.14 -14.61
N GLY A 177 8.64 6.04 -13.95
CA GLY A 177 9.89 6.53 -14.51
C GLY A 177 10.43 5.69 -15.67
N LYS A 178 10.09 4.39 -15.73
CA LYS A 178 10.44 3.49 -16.84
C LYS A 178 9.67 3.76 -18.12
N SER A 179 8.35 3.98 -18.02
CA SER A 179 7.46 4.03 -19.18
C SER A 179 6.73 5.36 -19.25
N LYS A 180 6.96 6.09 -20.35
CA LYS A 180 6.18 7.29 -20.65
C LYS A 180 4.68 7.00 -20.74
N GLU A 181 4.28 5.82 -21.25
CA GLU A 181 2.87 5.41 -21.31
C GLU A 181 2.21 5.31 -19.93
N VAL A 182 2.99 4.92 -18.90
CA VAL A 182 2.54 4.87 -17.50
C VAL A 182 2.61 6.27 -16.86
N ASN A 183 3.62 7.06 -17.23
CA ASN A 183 3.90 8.39 -16.69
C ASN A 183 2.94 9.48 -17.16
N ASP A 184 2.44 9.38 -18.38
CA ASP A 184 2.04 10.52 -19.22
C ASP A 184 1.00 11.48 -18.61
N ASN A 185 0.38 11.18 -17.46
CA ASN A 185 -0.66 12.01 -16.85
C ASN A 185 -0.75 12.01 -15.30
N LEU A 186 0.27 11.55 -14.54
CA LEU A 186 0.20 11.50 -13.06
C LEU A 186 0.93 12.67 -12.39
N ASN A 187 0.24 13.47 -11.56
CA ASN A 187 0.84 14.56 -10.79
C ASN A 187 1.30 14.08 -9.41
N VAL A 188 2.20 13.10 -9.37
CA VAL A 188 2.74 12.55 -8.11
C VAL A 188 3.63 13.61 -7.45
N LYS A 189 3.26 14.02 -6.23
CA LYS A 189 3.99 15.02 -5.42
C LYS A 189 4.69 14.43 -4.21
N GLY A 190 4.49 13.15 -3.91
CA GLY A 190 5.25 12.46 -2.88
C GLY A 190 4.87 10.99 -2.75
N CYS A 191 5.82 10.19 -2.29
CA CYS A 191 5.62 8.78 -1.97
C CYS A 191 6.05 8.50 -0.53
N ILE A 192 5.23 7.75 0.22
CA ILE A 192 5.47 7.42 1.61
C ILE A 192 5.50 5.89 1.76
N SER A 193 6.63 5.36 2.23
CA SER A 193 6.80 3.96 2.58
C SER A 193 6.79 3.82 4.11
N LEU A 194 5.72 3.23 4.63
CA LEU A 194 5.61 2.84 6.04
C LEU A 194 6.08 1.40 6.16
N ALA A 195 7.00 1.10 7.08
CA ALA A 195 7.52 -0.24 7.36
C ALA A 195 7.72 -1.10 6.09
N GLY A 196 8.29 -0.50 5.03
CA GLY A 196 8.16 -1.03 3.67
C GLY A 196 8.90 -2.34 3.45
N MET A 197 8.31 -3.24 2.66
CA MET A 197 8.95 -4.48 2.23
C MET A 197 10.01 -4.20 1.15
N ILE A 198 11.16 -3.65 1.55
CA ILE A 198 12.19 -3.15 0.61
C ILE A 198 13.26 -4.19 0.30
N SER A 199 13.68 -4.93 1.31
CA SER A 199 14.80 -5.86 1.21
C SER A 199 14.51 -7.10 2.03
N ILE A 200 15.06 -8.22 1.58
CA ILE A 200 15.19 -9.43 2.39
C ILE A 200 16.53 -9.32 3.10
N ASP A 201 16.58 -9.58 4.40
CA ASP A 201 17.82 -9.56 5.16
C ASP A 201 18.88 -10.51 4.55
N GLU A 202 19.82 -9.92 3.82
CA GLU A 202 20.92 -10.63 3.18
C GLU A 202 22.02 -11.00 4.19
N ASN A 203 22.09 -10.34 5.35
CA ASN A 203 23.26 -10.40 6.24
C ASN A 203 23.06 -11.17 7.56
N ALA A 204 22.07 -10.98 8.44
CA ALA A 204 22.11 -11.71 9.72
C ALA A 204 20.88 -11.68 10.65
N SER A 205 20.64 -12.84 11.26
CA SER A 205 20.04 -13.13 12.58
C SER A 205 18.55 -13.50 12.67
N LYS A 206 17.62 -12.79 12.01
CA LYS A 206 16.17 -13.03 12.22
C LYS A 206 15.55 -14.10 11.32
N ILE A 207 16.15 -14.37 10.15
CA ILE A 207 15.64 -15.39 9.22
C ILE A 207 16.28 -16.76 9.51
N PRO A 208 15.49 -17.84 9.72
CA PRO A 208 16.05 -19.18 9.98
C PRO A 208 17.03 -19.62 8.89
N PHE A 209 18.16 -20.23 9.28
CA PHE A 209 19.22 -20.69 8.37
C PHE A 209 18.68 -21.49 7.17
N LYS A 210 17.71 -22.39 7.43
CA LYS A 210 17.07 -23.20 6.37
C LYS A 210 16.31 -22.34 5.35
N PHE A 211 15.64 -21.28 5.79
CA PHE A 211 14.90 -20.38 4.91
C PHE A 211 15.87 -19.59 4.02
N LYS A 212 16.96 -19.07 4.59
CA LYS A 212 17.97 -18.30 3.84
C LYS A 212 18.67 -19.12 2.76
N TYR A 213 19.19 -20.29 3.11
CA TYR A 213 20.08 -21.06 2.21
C TYR A 213 19.37 -22.09 1.34
N PHE A 214 18.16 -22.52 1.69
CA PHE A 214 17.41 -23.49 0.89
C PHE A 214 16.17 -22.85 0.26
N PHE A 215 15.34 -22.17 1.06
CA PHE A 215 14.05 -21.68 0.57
C PHE A 215 14.19 -20.53 -0.44
N ILE A 216 14.99 -19.51 -0.16
CA ILE A 216 15.13 -18.36 -1.07
C ILE A 216 15.73 -18.78 -2.43
N PRO A 217 16.87 -19.51 -2.50
CA PRO A 217 17.45 -19.91 -3.79
C PRO A 217 16.56 -20.87 -4.58
N LEU A 218 15.83 -21.76 -3.90
CA LEU A 218 14.95 -22.73 -4.53
C LEU A 218 13.51 -22.23 -4.71
N SER A 219 13.19 -21.01 -4.26
CA SER A 219 11.82 -20.48 -4.23
C SER A 219 11.13 -20.55 -5.58
N ARG A 220 11.86 -20.29 -6.68
CA ARG A 220 11.35 -20.44 -8.05
C ARG A 220 10.88 -21.86 -8.36
N TYR A 221 11.67 -22.87 -7.98
CA TYR A 221 11.34 -24.28 -8.21
C TYR A 221 10.19 -24.74 -7.32
N VAL A 222 10.20 -24.34 -6.05
CA VAL A 222 9.10 -24.65 -5.11
C VAL A 222 7.80 -24.01 -5.58
N ALA A 223 7.84 -22.75 -6.02
CA ALA A 223 6.68 -22.07 -6.61
C ALA A 223 6.22 -22.68 -7.93
N TYR A 224 7.10 -23.35 -8.68
CA TYR A 224 6.75 -24.03 -9.92
C TYR A 224 6.05 -25.37 -9.66
N PHE A 225 6.61 -26.22 -8.80
CA PHE A 225 6.07 -27.56 -8.53
C PHE A 225 4.93 -27.57 -7.50
N PHE A 226 4.96 -26.66 -6.52
CA PHE A 226 3.97 -26.58 -5.44
C PHE A 226 3.36 -25.17 -5.32
N PRO A 227 2.84 -24.57 -6.42
CA PRO A 227 2.45 -23.16 -6.47
C PRO A 227 1.40 -22.76 -5.44
N THR A 228 0.48 -23.67 -5.09
CA THR A 228 -0.66 -23.43 -4.21
C THR A 228 -0.45 -23.90 -2.78
N PHE A 229 0.68 -24.57 -2.49
CA PHE A 229 1.04 -24.98 -1.13
C PHE A 229 1.21 -23.76 -0.24
N ARG A 230 0.77 -23.85 1.02
CA ARG A 230 0.81 -22.75 2.00
C ARG A 230 1.59 -23.23 3.22
N PRO A 231 2.78 -22.67 3.48
CA PRO A 231 3.46 -22.92 4.74
C PRO A 231 2.66 -22.19 5.81
N SER A 232 2.45 -22.78 6.99
CA SER A 232 1.74 -22.12 8.08
C SER A 232 2.73 -21.75 9.18
N PRO A 233 3.51 -20.65 9.03
CA PRO A 233 4.32 -20.16 10.13
C PRO A 233 3.41 -19.58 11.22
N ASN A 234 3.74 -19.81 12.49
CA ASN A 234 3.13 -19.08 13.60
C ASN A 234 3.71 -17.67 13.60
N LEU A 235 3.03 -16.72 12.96
CA LEU A 235 3.41 -15.31 12.98
C LEU A 235 2.41 -14.55 13.83
N ASN A 236 2.85 -14.18 15.03
CA ASN A 236 2.12 -13.32 15.94
C ASN A 236 2.97 -12.08 16.22
N PHE A 237 2.31 -10.93 16.37
CA PHE A 237 2.97 -9.71 16.84
C PHE A 237 3.17 -9.81 18.35
N GLU A 238 4.42 -9.99 18.78
CA GLU A 238 4.74 -10.22 20.20
C GLU A 238 4.88 -8.92 20.99
N LYS A 239 5.32 -7.82 20.36
CA LYS A 239 5.48 -6.52 21.04
C LYS A 239 4.13 -5.95 21.50
N PHE A 240 3.10 -6.10 20.66
CA PHE A 240 1.73 -5.65 20.92
C PHE A 240 0.71 -6.78 20.63
N PRO A 241 0.56 -7.77 21.53
CA PRO A 241 -0.24 -8.96 21.24
C PRO A 241 -1.72 -8.69 20.96
N TYR A 242 -2.32 -7.63 21.51
CA TYR A 242 -3.70 -7.22 21.22
C TYR A 242 -3.97 -7.03 19.72
N ILE A 243 -2.94 -6.72 18.92
CA ILE A 243 -3.08 -6.55 17.47
C ILE A 243 -3.47 -7.86 16.80
N ASN A 244 -3.00 -8.99 17.32
CA ASN A 244 -3.43 -10.30 16.82
C ASN A 244 -4.94 -10.50 17.01
N ASP A 245 -5.51 -10.04 18.12
CA ASP A 245 -6.96 -10.06 18.35
C ASP A 245 -7.70 -9.21 17.32
N ILE A 246 -7.26 -7.96 17.10
CA ILE A 246 -7.82 -7.04 16.10
C ILE A 246 -7.80 -7.67 14.69
N ILE A 247 -6.71 -8.35 14.35
CA ILE A 247 -6.57 -9.07 13.07
C ILE A 247 -7.51 -10.27 13.00
N ASN A 248 -7.69 -11.00 14.10
CA ASN A 248 -8.52 -12.21 14.16
C ASN A 248 -10.02 -11.90 14.21
N PHE A 249 -10.43 -10.73 14.71
CA PHE A 249 -11.82 -10.28 14.65
C PHE A 249 -12.29 -9.93 13.23
N ASP A 250 -11.37 -9.70 12.30
CA ASP A 250 -11.69 -9.26 10.95
C ASP A 250 -12.23 -10.38 10.06
N LYS A 251 -13.51 -10.28 9.68
CA LYS A 251 -14.19 -11.26 8.81
C LYS A 251 -13.78 -11.20 7.33
N ASN A 252 -13.15 -10.12 6.86
CA ASN A 252 -12.80 -9.93 5.44
C ASN A 252 -11.35 -10.32 5.13
N ARG A 253 -10.53 -10.50 6.17
CA ARG A 253 -9.20 -11.08 6.11
C ARG A 253 -9.29 -12.57 5.83
N TYR A 254 -8.29 -13.07 5.10
CA TYR A 254 -8.09 -14.50 4.93
C TYR A 254 -7.12 -14.98 6.02
N ASP A 255 -7.53 -16.01 6.76
CA ASP A 255 -6.84 -16.56 7.92
C ASP A 255 -5.61 -17.40 7.57
N LYS A 256 -5.61 -18.04 6.40
CA LYS A 256 -4.47 -18.86 5.97
C LYS A 256 -3.34 -18.03 5.39
N TRP A 257 -2.13 -18.55 5.54
CA TRP A 257 -0.93 -17.96 4.96
C TRP A 257 -0.95 -17.94 3.43
N ILE A 258 -0.04 -17.18 2.84
CA ILE A 258 0.08 -17.05 1.38
C ILE A 258 0.58 -18.32 0.70
N THR A 259 0.32 -18.43 -0.60
CA THR A 259 0.83 -19.53 -1.41
C THR A 259 2.34 -19.42 -1.63
N MET A 260 3.00 -20.54 -1.94
CA MET A 260 4.41 -20.59 -2.35
C MET A 260 4.69 -19.72 -3.58
N ARG A 261 3.76 -19.68 -4.54
CA ARG A 261 3.84 -18.77 -5.68
C ARG A 261 3.92 -17.32 -5.22
N PHE A 262 3.01 -16.91 -4.33
CA PHE A 262 3.02 -15.53 -3.86
C PHE A 262 4.28 -15.23 -3.03
N ALA A 263 4.72 -16.15 -2.17
CA ALA A 263 5.96 -15.99 -1.42
C ALA A 263 7.17 -15.76 -2.34
N HIS A 264 7.27 -16.52 -3.43
CA HIS A 264 8.31 -16.29 -4.45
C HIS A 264 8.15 -14.92 -5.13
N GLN A 265 6.92 -14.50 -5.44
CA GLN A 265 6.67 -13.18 -6.02
C GLN A 265 7.01 -12.01 -5.08
N LEU A 266 6.88 -12.18 -3.74
CA LEU A 266 7.38 -11.19 -2.78
C LEU A 266 8.92 -11.10 -2.81
N ILE A 267 9.61 -12.23 -2.98
CA ILE A 267 11.07 -12.23 -3.13
C ILE A 267 11.47 -11.47 -4.39
N GLU A 268 10.84 -11.78 -5.52
CA GLU A 268 11.09 -11.07 -6.79
C GLU A 268 10.75 -9.58 -6.67
N ALA A 269 9.72 -9.20 -5.92
CA ALA A 269 9.37 -7.80 -5.70
C ALA A 269 10.49 -7.00 -5.02
N THR A 270 11.15 -7.56 -4.01
CA THR A 270 12.28 -6.87 -3.35
C THR A 270 13.50 -6.75 -4.27
N ARG A 271 13.75 -7.77 -5.12
CA ARG A 271 14.82 -7.73 -6.12
C ARG A 271 14.53 -6.70 -7.21
N ASN A 272 13.32 -6.72 -7.76
CA ASN A 272 12.88 -5.78 -8.78
C ASN A 272 12.99 -4.33 -8.29
N LEU A 273 12.54 -4.06 -7.05
CA LEU A 273 12.64 -2.74 -6.42
C LEU A 273 14.10 -2.28 -6.26
N ARG A 274 15.02 -3.18 -5.95
CA ARG A 274 16.45 -2.83 -5.89
C ARG A 274 17.03 -2.55 -7.28
N ASP A 275 16.73 -3.42 -8.23
CA ASP A 275 17.36 -3.41 -9.55
C ASP A 275 16.86 -2.24 -10.42
N ASP A 276 15.62 -1.80 -10.17
CA ASP A 276 14.96 -0.71 -10.89
C ASP A 276 14.98 0.64 -10.17
N MET A 277 15.66 0.73 -9.02
CA MET A 277 15.78 1.93 -8.20
C MET A 277 16.20 3.18 -9.00
N LYS A 278 17.03 3.01 -10.05
CA LYS A 278 17.49 4.09 -10.95
C LYS A 278 16.36 4.78 -11.73
N TYR A 279 15.20 4.14 -11.84
CA TYR A 279 14.04 4.65 -12.55
C TYR A 279 13.11 5.47 -11.64
N ILE A 280 13.32 5.50 -10.33
CA ILE A 280 12.55 6.39 -9.45
C ILE A 280 12.80 7.85 -9.86
N PRO A 281 11.75 8.64 -10.18
CA PRO A 281 11.93 10.03 -10.63
C PRO A 281 12.63 10.89 -9.57
N LYS A 282 13.64 11.65 -9.99
CA LYS A 282 14.52 12.42 -9.09
C LYS A 282 13.83 13.60 -8.41
N ASP A 283 12.75 14.10 -9.00
CA ASP A 283 11.97 15.25 -8.58
C ASP A 283 10.82 14.86 -7.62
N ILE A 284 10.48 13.58 -7.50
CA ILE A 284 9.43 13.11 -6.59
C ILE A 284 10.04 12.87 -5.19
N PRO A 285 9.56 13.58 -4.16
CA PRO A 285 10.00 13.36 -2.79
C PRO A 285 9.59 11.99 -2.25
N VAL A 286 10.45 11.35 -1.45
CA VAL A 286 10.15 10.06 -0.82
C VAL A 286 10.39 10.11 0.69
N LEU A 287 9.39 9.69 1.47
CA LEU A 287 9.49 9.52 2.92
C LEU A 287 9.47 8.03 3.26
N PHE A 288 10.46 7.60 4.02
CA PHE A 288 10.47 6.30 4.67
C PHE A 288 10.18 6.50 6.16
N ILE A 289 9.23 5.75 6.70
CA ILE A 289 9.01 5.67 8.14
C ILE A 289 9.09 4.21 8.55
N HIS A 290 10.04 3.85 9.41
CA HIS A 290 10.32 2.45 9.71
C HIS A 290 10.76 2.29 11.15
N SER A 291 10.26 1.25 11.84
CA SER A 291 10.72 0.92 13.18
C SER A 291 12.06 0.16 13.16
N LYS A 292 12.97 0.52 14.05
CA LYS A 292 14.22 -0.23 14.26
C LYS A 292 13.95 -1.66 14.75
N ASP A 293 12.85 -1.86 15.45
CA ASP A 293 12.48 -3.15 16.07
C ASP A 293 11.57 -4.02 15.19
N ASP A 294 11.23 -3.59 13.97
CA ASP A 294 10.29 -4.28 13.08
C ASP A 294 10.59 -5.79 12.98
N CYS A 295 9.58 -6.60 13.31
CA CYS A 295 9.66 -8.06 13.35
C CYS A 295 9.52 -8.70 11.96
N ALA A 296 8.95 -7.99 10.98
CA ALA A 296 8.57 -8.53 9.68
C ALA A 296 9.42 -7.99 8.52
N CYS A 297 9.74 -6.69 8.52
CA CYS A 297 10.53 -6.04 7.48
C CYS A 297 11.86 -5.52 8.03
N TYR A 298 12.95 -5.89 7.36
CA TYR A 298 14.31 -5.60 7.82
C TYR A 298 14.66 -4.11 7.70
N TYR A 299 14.83 -3.43 8.83
CA TYR A 299 15.09 -2.01 8.92
C TYR A 299 16.40 -1.58 8.23
N GLU A 300 17.50 -2.29 8.46
CA GLU A 300 18.80 -1.96 7.85
C GLU A 300 18.75 -2.10 6.32
N GLY A 301 17.88 -2.98 5.81
CA GLY A 301 17.58 -3.07 4.38
C GLY A 301 17.03 -1.77 3.82
N VAL A 302 16.18 -1.08 4.59
CA VAL A 302 15.67 0.26 4.26
C VAL A 302 16.76 1.31 4.33
N GLU A 303 17.64 1.28 5.33
CA GLU A 303 18.79 2.21 5.41
C GLU A 303 19.73 2.07 4.21
N ILE A 304 20.07 0.84 3.83
CA ILE A 304 20.92 0.57 2.65
C ILE A 304 20.24 1.07 1.38
N PHE A 305 18.95 0.78 1.20
CA PHE A 305 18.18 1.25 0.05
C PHE A 305 18.12 2.79 0.03
N PHE A 306 17.77 3.41 1.15
CA PHE A 306 17.71 4.86 1.31
C PHE A 306 19.04 5.51 0.93
N ASN A 307 20.17 5.00 1.41
CA ASN A 307 21.49 5.56 1.12
C ASN A 307 21.85 5.45 -0.37
N LYS A 308 21.51 4.32 -1.01
CA LYS A 308 21.78 4.09 -2.44
C LYS A 308 20.82 4.82 -3.39
N LEU A 309 19.63 5.21 -2.90
CA LEU A 309 18.61 5.88 -3.71
C LEU A 309 19.10 7.23 -4.23
N GLY A 310 19.25 7.37 -5.55
CA GLY A 310 19.83 8.55 -6.21
C GLY A 310 18.91 9.76 -6.35
N ILE A 311 18.02 10.01 -5.39
CA ILE A 311 17.13 11.18 -5.36
C ILE A 311 17.56 12.17 -4.26
N ASN A 312 17.33 13.45 -4.50
CA ASN A 312 17.76 14.51 -3.59
C ASN A 312 16.78 14.72 -2.42
N ASN A 313 15.48 14.68 -2.70
CA ASN A 313 14.45 14.94 -1.69
C ASN A 313 13.95 13.61 -1.11
N LYS A 314 14.72 13.05 -0.18
CA LYS A 314 14.37 11.83 0.55
C LYS A 314 14.55 12.03 2.04
N GLU A 315 13.68 11.42 2.83
CA GLU A 315 13.79 11.42 4.30
C GLU A 315 13.57 10.00 4.84
N LEU A 316 14.38 9.61 5.82
CA LEU A 316 14.18 8.40 6.61
C LEU A 316 13.87 8.80 8.06
N HIS A 317 12.68 8.46 8.54
CA HIS A 317 12.23 8.66 9.90
C HIS A 317 12.22 7.33 10.66
N THR A 318 13.18 7.17 11.56
CA THR A 318 13.32 5.96 12.38
C THR A 318 12.46 6.04 13.63
N ILE A 319 11.70 4.97 13.89
CA ILE A 319 10.90 4.80 15.10
C ILE A 319 11.58 3.74 15.99
N TYR A 320 11.48 3.90 17.30
CA TYR A 320 12.14 3.01 18.27
C TYR A 320 11.18 2.29 19.21
N ASP A 321 9.93 2.74 19.31
CA ASP A 321 8.95 2.23 20.27
C ASP A 321 7.78 1.48 19.62
N MET A 322 7.85 1.23 18.30
CA MET A 322 6.83 0.50 17.53
C MET A 322 7.40 -0.81 16.96
N ASP A 323 6.58 -1.66 16.36
CA ASP A 323 6.96 -2.91 15.68
C ASP A 323 6.74 -2.76 14.16
N HIS A 324 5.75 -3.42 13.56
CA HIS A 324 5.56 -3.46 12.11
C HIS A 324 4.29 -2.73 11.65
N LEU A 325 3.20 -2.85 12.40
CA LEU A 325 1.88 -2.33 12.05
C LEU A 325 1.69 -0.89 12.52
N LEU A 326 2.51 0.00 11.96
CA LEU A 326 2.62 1.42 12.35
C LEU A 326 1.29 2.20 12.31
N THR A 327 0.27 1.70 11.63
CA THR A 327 -1.06 2.32 11.52
C THR A 327 -2.05 1.89 12.62
N MET A 328 -1.70 0.90 13.45
CA MET A 328 -2.60 0.27 14.44
C MET A 328 -1.97 0.13 15.82
N GLU A 329 -0.65 0.18 15.90
CA GLU A 329 0.12 0.10 17.13
C GLU A 329 -0.03 1.36 18.01
N PRO A 330 0.30 1.28 19.31
CA PRO A 330 0.24 2.43 20.21
C PRO A 330 1.12 3.58 19.71
N GLY A 331 0.57 4.79 19.70
CA GLY A 331 1.28 5.97 19.20
C GLY A 331 1.27 6.15 17.67
N ASN A 332 0.49 5.36 16.93
CA ASN A 332 0.31 5.48 15.48
C ASN A 332 -0.06 6.92 15.02
N GLU A 333 -0.77 7.69 15.85
CA GLU A 333 -1.11 9.08 15.54
C GLU A 333 0.13 9.96 15.32
N ARG A 334 1.26 9.69 16.01
CA ARG A 334 2.52 10.40 15.79
C ARG A 334 3.11 10.09 14.41
N VAL A 335 2.92 8.86 13.92
CA VAL A 335 3.31 8.45 12.56
C VAL A 335 2.49 9.23 11.55
N LEU A 336 1.17 9.34 11.76
CA LEU A 336 0.30 10.12 10.91
C LEU A 336 0.64 11.62 10.92
N ASP A 337 0.88 12.20 12.10
CA ASP A 337 1.29 13.60 12.24
C ASP A 337 2.60 13.87 11.49
N LYS A 338 3.56 12.93 11.53
CA LYS A 338 4.79 13.01 10.74
C LYS A 338 4.50 13.02 9.25
N VAL A 339 3.62 12.13 8.75
CA VAL A 339 3.20 12.10 7.34
C VAL A 339 2.55 13.43 6.94
N ILE A 340 1.57 13.92 7.70
CA ILE A 340 0.86 15.17 7.42
C ILE A 340 1.83 16.35 7.38
N THR A 341 2.72 16.45 8.38
CA THR A 341 3.73 17.51 8.47
C THR A 341 4.67 17.48 7.28
N TRP A 342 5.13 16.30 6.89
CA TRP A 342 6.00 16.13 5.74
C TRP A 342 5.31 16.57 4.44
N ILE A 343 4.08 16.09 4.19
CA ILE A 343 3.30 16.48 3.01
C ILE A 343 3.12 18.00 2.93
N LYS A 344 2.73 18.66 4.04
CA LYS A 344 2.57 20.12 4.10
C LYS A 344 3.86 20.87 3.83
N GLY A 345 5.01 20.31 4.23
CA GLY A 345 6.33 20.85 3.97
C GLY A 345 6.72 20.87 2.49
N LEU A 346 6.16 19.96 1.68
CA LEU A 346 6.46 19.88 0.24
C LEU A 346 5.87 21.03 -0.57
N GLY A 347 4.74 21.60 -0.15
CA GLY A 347 4.06 22.70 -0.84
C GLY A 347 4.62 24.09 -0.54
N ARG A 348 5.63 24.21 0.34
CA ARG A 348 6.23 25.48 0.78
C ARG A 348 7.58 25.79 0.14
N LYS A 349 7.98 25.06 -0.91
CA LYS A 349 9.25 25.23 -1.62
C LYS A 349 9.08 25.88 -2.98
#